data_AF-A0A1F8LM91-F1
#
_entry.id   AF-A0A1F8LM91-F1
#
_cell.length_a   1.000
_cell.length_b   1.000
_cell.length_c   1.000
_cell.angle_alpha   90.00
_cell.angle_beta   90.00
_cell.angle_gamma   90.00
#
_symmetry.space_group_name_H-M   'P 1'
#
loop_
_entity.id
_entity.type
_entity.pdbx_description
1 polymer ?
#
loop_
_entity_poly.entity_id
_entity_poly.type
_entity_poly.pdbx_seq_one_letter_code
_entity_poly.pdbx_strand_id
1 'polypeptide(L)'
;MYARDRLASLALFAAAAVAWGALGAVVTTRYPDSTEIRLAVAGLLGLALALTCVPLFWLGVFTRHHRIAHRGDWPRAARRGLLAGAVAAILIVLRVQGVLSLPIVVFVVVLVVFAEVSLTVRR
;
A
#
# COMPACT_ATOMS: atom_id res chain seq x y z
N MET A 1 13.45 -16.87 10.44
CA MET A 1 12.08 -16.59 9.92
C MET A 1 11.23 -17.78 10.30
N TYR A 2 10.18 -17.60 11.10
CA TYR A 2 9.28 -18.71 11.44
C TYR A 2 8.46 -19.10 10.21
N ALA A 3 8.06 -20.38 10.11
CA ALA A 3 7.27 -20.88 8.98
C ALA A 3 5.97 -20.06 8.77
N ARG A 4 5.37 -19.59 9.86
CA ARG A 4 4.19 -18.71 9.86
C ARG A 4 4.43 -17.37 9.16
N ASP A 5 5.56 -16.73 9.40
CA ASP A 5 5.91 -15.44 8.76
C ASP A 5 6.13 -15.63 7.26
N ARG A 6 6.70 -16.77 6.88
CA ARG A 6 6.94 -17.13 5.48
C ARG A 6 5.63 -17.36 4.73
N LEU A 7 4.71 -18.11 5.33
CA LEU A 7 3.38 -18.32 4.79
C LEU A 7 2.59 -17.02 4.67
N ALA A 8 2.64 -16.15 5.68
CA ALA A 8 1.97 -14.85 5.64
C ALA A 8 2.52 -13.95 4.52
N SER A 9 3.84 -13.91 4.35
CA SER A 9 4.47 -13.14 3.26
C SER A 9 4.08 -13.70 1.89
N LEU A 10 4.10 -15.03 1.72
CA LEU A 10 3.69 -15.67 0.47
C LEU A 10 2.22 -15.45 0.17
N ALA A 11 1.34 -15.52 1.19
CA ALA A 11 -0.08 -15.23 1.03
C ALA A 11 -0.33 -13.78 0.60
N LEU A 12 0.41 -12.82 1.16
CA LEU A 12 0.33 -11.41 0.75
C LEU A 12 0.84 -11.19 -0.67
N PHE A 13 1.96 -11.81 -1.06
CA PHE A 13 2.44 -11.74 -2.44
C PHE A 13 1.47 -12.39 -3.42
N ALA A 14 0.87 -13.53 -3.06
CA ALA A 14 -0.17 -14.16 -3.88
C ALA A 14 -1.39 -13.25 -4.02
N ALA A 15 -1.87 -12.64 -2.92
CA ALA A 15 -2.96 -11.67 -2.96
C ALA A 15 -2.60 -10.43 -3.80
N ALA A 16 -1.36 -9.95 -3.72
CA ALA A 16 -0.88 -8.85 -4.57
C ALA A 16 -0.89 -9.24 -6.05
N ALA A 17 -0.42 -10.44 -6.40
CA ALA A 17 -0.46 -10.94 -7.78
C ALA A 17 -1.89 -11.03 -8.31
N VAL A 18 -2.84 -11.50 -7.50
CA VAL A 18 -4.27 -11.51 -7.85
C VAL A 18 -4.80 -10.08 -8.06
N ALA A 19 -4.45 -9.13 -7.19
CA ALA A 19 -4.87 -7.74 -7.32
C ALA A 19 -4.32 -7.09 -8.61
N TRP A 20 -3.05 -7.33 -8.95
CA TRP A 20 -2.44 -6.88 -10.21
C TRP A 20 -3.09 -7.54 -11.43
N GLY A 21 -3.37 -8.84 -11.37
CA GLY A 21 -4.09 -9.55 -12.43
C GLY A 21 -5.50 -8.99 -12.66
N ALA A 22 -6.24 -8.73 -11.59
CA ALA A 22 -7.55 -8.09 -11.65
C ALA A 22 -7.46 -6.67 -12.24
N LEU A 23 -6.45 -5.89 -11.86
CA LEU A 23 -6.22 -4.57 -12.42
C LEU A 23 -5.93 -4.63 -13.93
N GLY A 24 -5.03 -5.53 -14.33
CA GLY A 24 -4.72 -5.77 -15.74
C GLY A 24 -5.95 -6.18 -16.54
N ALA A 25 -6.77 -7.09 -16.00
CA ALA A 25 -8.04 -7.48 -16.60
C ALA A 25 -9.00 -6.30 -16.75
N VAL A 26 -9.20 -5.48 -15.71
CA VAL A 26 -10.10 -4.32 -15.79
C VAL A 26 -9.62 -3.32 -16.83
N VAL A 27 -8.33 -2.97 -16.83
CA VAL A 27 -7.78 -1.98 -17.76
C VAL A 27 -7.81 -2.46 -19.23
N THR A 28 -7.69 -3.77 -19.46
CA THR A 28 -7.71 -4.34 -20.83
C THR A 28 -9.09 -4.68 -21.35
N THR A 29 -10.04 -5.02 -20.47
CA THR A 29 -11.40 -5.45 -20.86
C THR A 29 -12.44 -4.34 -20.74
N ARG A 30 -12.20 -3.35 -19.88
CA ARG A 30 -13.10 -2.21 -19.67
C ARG A 30 -12.39 -0.92 -20.04
N TYR A 31 -12.88 -0.26 -21.09
CA TYR A 31 -12.45 1.09 -21.40
C TYR A 31 -12.87 2.02 -20.25
N PRO A 32 -11.95 2.77 -19.62
CA PRO A 32 -12.23 3.59 -18.45
C PRO A 32 -12.87 4.93 -18.87
N ASP A 33 -14.03 4.88 -19.50
CA ASP A 33 -14.74 6.09 -19.94
C ASP A 33 -15.64 6.65 -18.84
N SER A 34 -16.24 5.78 -18.02
CA SER A 34 -17.06 6.24 -16.89
C SER A 34 -16.19 6.59 -15.67
N THR A 35 -16.60 7.64 -14.96
CA THR A 35 -15.98 8.06 -13.69
C THR A 35 -15.95 6.91 -12.68
N GLU A 36 -16.99 6.07 -12.64
CA GLU A 36 -17.07 4.91 -11.74
C GLU A 36 -15.96 3.90 -12.00
N ILE A 37 -15.69 3.55 -13.28
CA ILE A 37 -14.62 2.62 -13.64
C ILE A 37 -13.26 3.22 -13.27
N ARG A 38 -13.05 4.52 -13.51
CA ARG A 38 -11.80 5.20 -13.12
C ARG A 38 -11.56 5.19 -11.62
N LEU A 39 -12.60 5.40 -10.81
CA LEU A 39 -12.51 5.31 -9.35
C LEU A 39 -12.28 3.88 -8.87
N ALA A 40 -12.93 2.89 -9.49
CA ALA A 40 -12.70 1.48 -9.19
C ALA A 40 -11.25 1.06 -9.50
N VAL A 41 -10.72 1.48 -10.64
CA VAL A 41 -9.31 1.26 -11.04
C VAL A 41 -8.36 1.92 -10.04
N ALA A 42 -8.64 3.15 -9.60
CA ALA A 42 -7.83 3.86 -8.61
C ALA A 42 -7.79 3.12 -7.26
N GLY A 43 -8.94 2.65 -6.78
CA GLY A 43 -9.04 1.85 -5.56
C GLY A 43 -8.27 0.52 -5.67
N LEU A 44 -8.40 -0.17 -6.81
CA LEU A 44 -7.73 -1.45 -7.05
C LEU A 44 -6.21 -1.29 -7.15
N LEU A 45 -5.73 -0.20 -7.77
CA LEU A 45 -4.32 0.20 -7.76
C LEU A 45 -3.79 0.43 -6.34
N GLY A 46 -4.52 1.21 -5.54
CA GLY A 46 -4.18 1.47 -4.15
C GLY A 46 -4.07 0.19 -3.31
N LEU A 47 -5.01 -0.74 -3.51
CA LEU A 47 -5.03 -2.03 -2.84
C LEU A 47 -3.87 -2.94 -3.29
N ALA A 48 -3.59 -3.00 -4.59
CA ALA A 48 -2.45 -3.75 -5.12
C ALA A 48 -1.12 -3.24 -4.54
N LEU A 49 -0.97 -1.91 -4.46
CA LEU A 49 0.20 -1.27 -3.84
C LEU A 49 0.29 -1.59 -2.35
N ALA A 50 -0.82 -1.48 -1.59
CA ALA A 50 -0.85 -1.84 -0.17
C ALA A 50 -0.34 -3.28 0.05
N LEU A 51 -0.93 -4.24 -0.67
CA LEU A 51 -0.59 -5.66 -0.57
C LEU A 51 0.86 -5.95 -0.95
N THR A 52 1.41 -5.20 -1.91
CA THR A 52 2.81 -5.33 -2.33
C THR A 52 3.76 -4.72 -1.29
N CYS A 53 3.40 -3.58 -0.71
CA CYS A 53 4.26 -2.85 0.23
C CYS A 53 4.36 -3.53 1.61
N VAL A 54 3.29 -4.17 2.11
CA VAL A 54 3.31 -4.83 3.44
C VAL A 54 4.46 -5.84 3.60
N PRO A 55 4.63 -6.86 2.74
CA PRO A 55 5.72 -7.82 2.89
C PRO A 55 7.10 -7.18 2.66
N LEU A 56 7.20 -6.15 1.81
CA LEU A 56 8.45 -5.41 1.60
C LEU A 56 8.90 -4.64 2.85
N PHE A 57 7.98 -3.94 3.52
CA PHE A 57 8.28 -3.26 4.78
C PHE A 57 8.67 -4.24 5.89
N TRP A 58 8.04 -5.41 5.92
CA TRP A 58 8.40 -6.47 6.86
C TRP A 58 9.81 -7.02 6.59
N LEU A 59 10.12 -7.32 5.32
CA LEU A 59 11.45 -7.77 4.87
C LEU A 59 12.55 -6.75 5.22
N GLY A 60 12.30 -5.45 5.00
CA GLY A 60 13.26 -4.40 5.32
C GLY A 60 13.57 -4.27 6.82
N VAL A 61 12.60 -4.53 7.70
CA VAL A 61 12.83 -4.58 9.15
C VAL A 61 13.62 -5.84 9.53
N PHE A 62 13.27 -6.98 8.93
CA PHE A 62 13.93 -8.27 9.17
C PHE A 62 15.42 -8.26 8.78
N THR A 63 15.77 -7.63 7.65
CA THR A 63 17.17 -7.49 7.22
C THR A 63 17.97 -6.57 8.12
N ARG A 64 17.36 -5.47 8.59
CA ARG A 64 18.02 -4.49 9.47
C ARG A 64 18.29 -5.01 10.89
N HIS A 65 17.47 -5.93 11.42
CA HIS A 65 17.59 -6.45 12.79
C HIS A 65 18.33 -7.80 12.90
N HIS A 66 19.12 -8.18 11.87
CA HIS A 66 19.99 -9.36 11.91
C HIS A 66 19.33 -10.64 12.51
N ARG A 67 18.17 -11.04 11.97
CA ARG A 67 17.45 -12.31 12.22
C ARG A 67 16.60 -12.44 13.51
N ILE A 68 16.44 -11.42 14.35
CA ILE A 68 15.53 -11.52 15.51
C ILE A 68 14.15 -11.00 15.11
N ALA A 69 13.20 -11.91 14.84
CA ALA A 69 11.82 -11.53 14.52
C ALA A 69 11.08 -11.14 15.81
N HIS A 70 10.86 -9.85 16.05
CA HIS A 70 10.07 -9.39 17.19
C HIS A 70 8.57 -9.45 16.87
N ARG A 71 7.76 -9.95 17.82
CA ARG A 71 6.29 -10.11 17.70
C ARG A 71 5.54 -8.80 17.36
N GLY A 72 6.18 -7.63 17.45
CA GLY A 72 5.60 -6.31 17.17
C GLY A 72 5.86 -5.75 15.76
N ASP A 73 6.59 -6.46 14.89
CA ASP A 73 7.03 -5.88 13.60
C ASP A 73 5.99 -6.09 12.48
N TRP A 74 5.22 -7.18 12.55
CA TRP A 74 4.10 -7.45 11.65
C TRP A 74 3.01 -6.37 11.64
N PRO A 75 2.43 -5.96 12.79
CA PRO A 75 1.41 -4.91 12.78
C PRO A 75 1.98 -3.56 12.30
N ARG A 76 3.26 -3.28 12.56
CA ARG A 76 3.93 -2.07 12.05
C ARG A 76 4.10 -2.12 10.53
N ALA A 77 4.55 -3.25 9.97
CA ALA A 77 4.69 -3.43 8.53
C ALA A 77 3.35 -3.41 7.80
N ALA A 78 2.33 -4.09 8.34
CA ALA A 78 0.97 -4.10 7.80
C ALA A 78 0.40 -2.67 7.70
N ARG A 79 0.57 -1.90 8.77
CA ARG A 79 0.13 -0.52 8.83
C ARG A 79 0.85 0.39 7.84
N ARG A 80 2.18 0.29 7.74
CA ARG A 80 2.96 1.08 6.77
C ARG A 80 2.58 0.76 5.33
N GLY A 81 2.37 -0.51 5.01
CA GLY A 81 1.88 -0.92 3.70
C GLY A 81 0.47 -0.38 3.43
N LEU A 82 -0.44 -0.45 4.41
CA LEU A 82 -1.79 0.14 4.32
C LEU A 82 -1.75 1.65 4.11
N LEU A 83 -0.91 2.38 4.84
CA LEU A 83 -0.74 3.82 4.67
C LEU A 83 -0.18 4.14 3.28
N ALA A 84 0.84 3.43 2.82
CA ALA A 84 1.41 3.64 1.49
C ALA A 84 0.37 3.41 0.38
N GLY A 85 -0.40 2.32 0.46
CA GLY A 85 -1.45 2.04 -0.51
C GLY A 85 -2.62 3.02 -0.45
N ALA A 86 -3.05 3.44 0.74
CA ALA A 86 -4.09 4.46 0.91
C ALA A 86 -3.67 5.81 0.32
N VAL A 87 -2.42 6.23 0.56
CA VAL A 87 -1.85 7.46 -0.01
C VAL A 87 -1.81 7.39 -1.52
N ALA A 88 -1.32 6.28 -2.07
CA ALA A 88 -1.32 6.08 -3.51
C ALA A 88 -2.74 6.12 -4.07
N ALA A 89 -3.71 5.45 -3.44
CA ALA A 89 -5.11 5.48 -3.85
C ALA A 89 -5.66 6.91 -3.90
N ILE A 90 -5.45 7.69 -2.84
CA ILE A 90 -5.90 9.08 -2.74
C ILE A 90 -5.28 9.94 -3.86
N LEU A 91 -3.97 9.83 -4.07
CA LEU A 91 -3.28 10.59 -5.12
C LEU A 91 -3.77 10.21 -6.52
N ILE A 92 -4.01 8.92 -6.77
CA ILE A 92 -4.55 8.45 -8.05
C ILE A 92 -5.98 8.96 -8.26
N VAL A 93 -6.84 8.92 -7.23
CA VAL A 93 -8.21 9.47 -7.30
C VAL A 93 -8.17 10.97 -7.60
N LEU A 94 -7.35 11.74 -6.88
CA LEU A 94 -7.17 13.17 -7.13
C LEU A 94 -6.66 13.45 -8.56
N ARG A 95 -5.78 12.58 -9.07
CA ARG A 95 -5.29 12.67 -10.45
C ARG A 95 -6.41 12.41 -11.46
N VAL A 96 -7.23 11.39 -11.23
CA VAL A 96 -8.36 11.02 -12.08
C VAL A 96 -9.39 12.16 -12.15
N GLN A 97 -9.63 12.85 -11.04
CA GLN A 97 -10.56 13.99 -10.96
C GLN A 97 -9.97 15.29 -11.53
N GLY A 98 -8.69 15.33 -11.90
CA GLY A 98 -8.02 16.53 -12.41
C GLY A 98 -7.71 17.58 -11.34
N VAL A 99 -7.87 17.26 -10.05
CA VAL A 99 -7.65 18.19 -8.92
C VAL A 99 -6.23 18.08 -8.37
N LEU A 100 -5.44 17.10 -8.82
CA LEU A 100 -4.06 16.91 -8.37
C LEU A 100 -3.19 18.12 -8.73
N SER A 101 -2.70 18.79 -7.70
CA SER A 101 -1.71 19.86 -7.79
C SER A 101 -0.48 19.54 -6.93
N LEU A 102 0.68 20.10 -7.29
CA LEU A 102 1.92 19.90 -6.55
C LEU A 102 1.77 20.21 -5.04
N PRO A 103 1.09 21.29 -4.61
CA PRO A 103 0.87 21.56 -3.20
C PRO A 103 0.11 20.45 -2.47
N ILE A 104 -0.89 19.84 -3.11
CA ILE A 104 -1.67 18.75 -2.52
C ILE A 104 -0.79 17.51 -2.32
N VAL A 105 0.07 17.20 -3.27
CA VAL A 105 1.03 16.07 -3.13
C VAL A 105 1.93 16.29 -1.93
N VAL A 106 2.52 17.48 -1.79
CA VAL A 106 3.37 17.82 -0.65
C VAL A 106 2.59 17.74 0.66
N PHE A 107 1.38 18.28 0.70
CA PHE A 107 0.51 18.23 1.88
C PHE A 107 0.22 16.80 2.32
N VAL A 108 -0.15 15.91 1.38
CA VAL A 108 -0.41 14.49 1.66
C VAL A 108 0.85 13.81 2.19
N VAL A 109 2.01 14.04 1.58
CA VAL A 109 3.29 13.47 2.05
C VAL A 109 3.61 13.93 3.48
N VAL A 110 3.44 15.22 3.77
CA VAL A 110 3.66 15.77 5.12
C VAL A 110 2.70 15.15 6.13
N LEU A 111 1.42 15.00 5.78
CA LEU A 111 0.42 14.38 6.65
C LEU A 111 0.76 12.93 6.98
N VAL A 112 1.28 12.17 6.00
CA VAL A 112 1.71 10.79 6.18
C VAL A 112 2.92 10.70 7.10
N VAL A 113 3.92 11.55 6.87
CA VAL A 113 5.10 11.63 7.74
C VAL A 113 4.68 12.01 9.16
N PHE A 114 3.80 13.00 9.31
CA PHE A 114 3.29 13.43 10.60
C PHE A 114 2.50 12.32 11.31
N ALA A 115 1.66 11.59 10.58
CA ALA A 115 0.93 10.44 11.11
C ALA A 115 1.91 9.35 11.59
N GLU A 116 2.91 8.97 10.80
CA GLU A 116 3.95 8.01 11.21
C GLU A 116 4.69 8.49 12.48
N VAL A 117 5.10 9.77 12.53
CA VAL A 117 5.83 10.33 13.67
C VAL A 117 4.97 10.37 14.92
N SER A 118 3.76 10.95 14.85
CA SER A 118 2.82 11.05 15.98
C SER A 118 2.52 9.68 16.61
N LEU A 119 2.40 8.66 15.76
CA LEU A 119 2.06 7.31 16.19
C LEU A 119 3.28 6.51 16.64
N THR A 120 4.49 6.99 16.32
CA THR A 120 5.75 6.49 16.90
C THR A 120 5.98 7.07 18.30
N VAL A 121 5.60 8.33 18.55
CA VAL A 121 5.84 9.04 19.84
C VAL A 121 4.87 8.62 20.95
N ARG A 122 3.64 8.17 20.63
CA ARG A 122 2.64 7.72 21.62
C ARG A 122 2.95 6.34 22.27
N ARG A 123 4.15 5.81 22.10
CA ARG A 123 4.61 4.53 22.64
C ARG A 123 5.98 4.68 23.28
#